data_AF-A0A2W4N6C5-F1
#
_entry.id   AF-A0A2W4N6C5-F1
#
_cell.length_a   1.000
_cell.length_b   1.000
_cell.length_c   1.000
_cell.angle_alpha   90.00
_cell.angle_beta   90.00
_cell.angle_gamma   90.00
#
_symmetry.space_group_name_H-M   'P 1'
#
loop_
_entity.id
_entity.type
_entity.pdbx_description
1 polymer ?
#
loop_
_entity_poly.entity_id
_entity_poly.type
_entity_poly.pdbx_seq_one_letter_code
_entity_poly.pdbx_strand_id
1 'polypeptide(L)' 'MAFEDVKAELGLLLTQMENEQQPEDRHEIYLVILRKLNELKAYGMPLPEDLVELERSLEKEFEAERKRKPDASA' A
#
# COMPACT_ATOMS: atom_id res chain seq x y z
N MET A 1 7.54 -5.14 19.62
CA MET A 1 8.28 -3.93 19.24
C MET A 1 8.30 -3.81 17.73
N ALA A 2 9.01 -4.66 16.98
CA ALA A 2 9.08 -4.57 15.51
C ALA A 2 7.74 -4.46 14.74
N PHE A 3 6.68 -5.14 15.20
CA PHE A 3 5.37 -5.07 14.55
C PHE A 3 4.63 -3.73 14.74
N GLU A 4 4.76 -3.11 15.90
CA GLU A 4 4.15 -1.80 16.17
C GLU A 4 4.86 -0.69 15.39
N ASP A 5 6.18 -0.83 15.20
CA ASP A 5 6.97 0.11 14.39
C ASP A 5 6.53 0.09 12.92
N VAL A 6 6.30 -1.10 12.36
CA VAL A 6 5.81 -1.25 10.98
C VAL A 6 4.40 -0.66 10.82
N LYS A 7 3.52 -0.81 11.82
CA LYS A 7 2.19 -0.17 11.80
C LYS A 7 2.27 1.35 11.82
N ALA A 8 3.14 1.91 12.66
CA ALA A 8 3.32 3.36 12.72
C ALA A 8 3.85 3.92 11.39
N GLU A 9 4.79 3.22 10.77
CA GLU A 9 5.34 3.58 9.45
C GLU A 9 4.27 3.48 8.34
N LEU A 10 3.46 2.41 8.34
CA LEU A 10 2.32 2.26 7.43
C LEU A 10 1.28 3.38 7.59
N GLY A 11 0.96 3.78 8.82
CA GLY A 11 0.04 4.89 9.08
C GLY A 11 0.55 6.22 8.54
N LEU A 12 1.86 6.46 8.63
CA LEU A 12 2.48 7.66 8.06
C LEU A 12 2.39 7.66 6.53
N LEU A 13 2.67 6.51 5.90
CA LEU A 13 2.60 6.32 4.45
C LEU A 13 1.18 6.51 3.91
N LEU A 14 0.17 5.93 4.58
CA LEU A 14 -1.24 6.13 4.20
C LEU A 14 -1.65 7.60 4.29
N THR A 15 -1.21 8.29 5.35
CA THR A 15 -1.46 9.72 5.53
C THR A 15 -0.80 10.54 4.42
N GLN A 16 0.41 10.18 3.98
CA GLN A 16 1.08 10.82 2.86
C GLN A 16 0.31 10.59 1.55
N MET A 17 -0.15 9.36 1.30
CA MET A 17 -0.94 9.00 0.12
C MET A 17 -2.24 9.81 0.00
N GLU A 18 -2.90 10.09 1.12
CA GLU A 18 -4.11 10.93 1.18
C GLU A 18 -3.82 12.42 0.94
N ASN A 19 -2.67 12.92 1.40
CA ASN A 19 -2.30 14.32 1.29
C ASN A 19 -1.64 14.67 -0.07
N GLU A 20 -1.08 13.70 -0.77
CA GLU A 20 -0.40 13.90 -2.04
C GLU A 20 -1.39 14.04 -3.19
N GLN A 21 -1.31 15.16 -3.91
CA GLN A 21 -2.18 15.43 -5.05
C GLN A 21 -1.73 14.72 -6.33
N GLN A 22 -0.52 14.18 -6.36
CA GLN A 22 0.08 13.58 -7.55
C GLN A 22 -0.13 12.05 -7.58
N PRO A 23 -0.65 11.50 -8.68
CA PRO A 23 -0.86 10.06 -8.82
C PRO A 23 0.44 9.25 -8.94
N GLU A 24 1.57 9.87 -9.31
CA GLU A 24 2.88 9.19 -9.30
C GLU A 24 3.37 8.86 -7.87
N ASP A 25 3.22 9.79 -6.93
CA ASP A 25 3.68 9.61 -5.56
C ASP A 25 2.84 8.54 -4.82
N ARG A 26 1.51 8.54 -5.04
CA ARG A 26 0.61 7.48 -4.53
C ARG A 26 1.07 6.08 -4.94
N HIS A 27 1.58 5.95 -6.16
CA HIS A 27 2.04 4.69 -6.72
C HIS A 27 3.33 4.20 -6.04
N GLU A 28 4.26 5.10 -5.73
CA GLU A 28 5.46 4.78 -4.95
C GLU A 28 5.10 4.38 -3.51
N ILE A 29 4.22 5.14 -2.86
CA ILE A 29 3.75 4.85 -1.51
C ILE A 29 3.06 3.48 -1.44
N TYR A 30 2.21 3.16 -2.41
CA TYR A 30 1.58 1.86 -2.52
C TYR A 30 2.60 0.71 -2.54
N LEU A 31 3.67 0.86 -3.35
CA LEU A 31 4.73 -0.15 -3.44
C LEU A 31 5.50 -0.29 -2.12
N VAL A 32 5.72 0.81 -1.40
CA VAL A 32 6.34 0.79 -0.07
C VAL A 32 5.45 0.06 0.93
N ILE A 33 4.14 0.35 0.95
CA ILE A 33 3.16 -0.34 1.82
C ILE A 33 3.16 -1.85 1.53
N LEU A 34 3.06 -2.25 0.26
CA LEU A 34 3.04 -3.66 -0.14
C LEU A 34 4.33 -4.39 0.25
N ARG A 35 5.48 -3.70 0.13
CA ARG A 35 6.78 -4.25 0.55
C ARG A 35 6.82 -4.52 2.05
N LYS A 36 6.34 -3.57 2.86
CA LYS A 36 6.25 -3.72 4.33
C LYS A 36 5.31 -4.85 4.74
N LEU A 37 4.17 -4.98 4.06
CA LEU A 37 3.23 -6.10 4.29
C LEU A 37 3.87 -7.46 3.93
N ASN A 38 4.64 -7.52 2.83
CA ASN A 38 5.38 -8.73 2.46
C ASN A 38 6.53 -9.05 3.42
N GLU A 39 7.22 -8.05 3.96
CA GLU A 39 8.20 -8.24 5.03
C GLU A 39 7.53 -8.87 6.27
N LEU A 40 6.35 -8.37 6.67
CA LEU A 40 5.57 -8.96 7.75
C LEU A 40 5.14 -10.41 7.45
N LYS A 41 4.68 -10.71 6.24
CA LYS A 41 4.41 -12.10 5.79
C LYS A 41 5.67 -12.97 5.86
N ALA A 42 6.82 -12.43 5.48
CA ALA A 42 8.10 -13.15 5.45
C ALA A 42 8.62 -13.51 6.84
N TYR A 43 8.24 -12.76 7.89
CA TYR A 43 8.50 -13.14 9.28
C TYR A 43 7.71 -14.39 9.73
N GLY A 44 6.88 -14.98 8.86
CA GLY A 44 6.17 -16.23 9.13
C GLY A 44 4.97 -16.08 10.07
N MET A 45 4.58 -14.83 10.37
CA MET A 45 3.38 -14.54 11.17
C MET A 45 2.18 -14.33 10.24
N PRO A 46 1.00 -14.89 10.58
CA PRO A 46 -0.21 -14.56 9.86
C PRO A 46 -0.48 -13.06 9.98
N LEU A 47 -0.64 -12.37 8.86
CA LEU A 47 -1.09 -10.98 8.88
C LEU A 47 -2.49 -10.91 9.51
N PRO A 48 -2.75 -9.93 10.38
CA PRO A 48 -4.10 -9.62 10.84
C PRO A 48 -5.03 -9.33 9.66
N GLU A 49 -6.31 -9.62 9.85
CA GLU A 49 -7.36 -9.39 8.85
C GLU A 49 -7.38 -7.94 8.38
N ASP A 50 -7.26 -6.98 9.29
CA ASP A 50 -7.17 -5.54 8.99
C ASP A 50 -6.11 -5.20 7.92
N LEU A 51 -4.92 -5.84 7.98
CA LEU A 51 -3.85 -5.60 7.02
C LEU A 51 -4.11 -6.30 5.67
N VAL A 52 -4.78 -7.45 5.71
CA VAL A 52 -5.21 -8.17 4.51
C VAL A 52 -6.32 -7.40 3.79
N GLU A 53 -7.24 -6.78 4.53
CA GLU A 53 -8.26 -5.90 3.98
C GLU A 53 -7.67 -4.62 3.40
N LEU A 54 -6.66 -4.04 4.07
CA LEU A 54 -5.90 -2.90 3.54
C LEU A 54 -5.22 -3.24 2.21
N GLU A 55 -4.49 -4.37 2.14
CA GLU A 55 -3.82 -4.84 0.91
C GLU A 55 -4.82 -4.95 -0.25
N ARG A 56 -5.97 -5.57 -0.03
CA ARG A 56 -7.02 -5.72 -1.05
C ARG A 56 -7.66 -4.41 -1.45
N SER A 57 -7.84 -3.49 -0.51
CA SER A 57 -8.46 -2.18 -0.79
C SER A 57 -7.53 -1.33 -1.65
N LEU A 58 -6.24 -1.31 -1.30
CA LEU A 58 -5.20 -0.62 -2.07
C LEU A 58 -5.02 -1.24 -3.46
N GLU A 59 -5.03 -2.58 -3.58
CA GLU A 59 -4.95 -3.26 -4.87
C GLU A 59 -6.14 -2.90 -5.78
N LYS A 60 -7.36 -2.82 -5.23
CA LYS A 60 -8.55 -2.39 -5.99
C LYS A 60 -8.45 -0.95 -6.46
N GLU A 61 -8.00 -0.04 -5.59
CA GLU A 61 -7.80 1.37 -5.95
C GLU A 61 -6.75 1.51 -7.06
N PHE A 62 -5.64 0.80 -6.92
CA PHE A 62 -4.57 0.75 -7.91
C PHE A 62 -5.03 0.18 -9.25
N GLU A 63 -5.75 -0.94 -9.25
CA GLU A 63 -6.35 -1.49 -10.48
C GLU A 63 -7.34 -0.52 -11.11
N ALA A 64 -8.12 0.19 -10.30
CA ALA A 64 -9.07 1.18 -10.79
C ALA A 64 -8.35 2.39 -11.41
N GLU A 65 -7.25 2.86 -10.80
CA GLU A 65 -6.39 3.90 -11.36
C GLU A 65 -5.72 3.44 -12.67
N ARG A 66 -5.17 2.23 -12.71
CA ARG A 66 -4.62 1.62 -13.93
C ARG A 66 -5.64 1.51 -15.06
N LYS A 67 -6.89 1.14 -14.73
CA LYS A 67 -8.00 1.10 -15.71
C LYS A 67 -8.42 2.51 -16.15
N ARG A 68 -8.26 3.52 -15.28
CA ARG A 68 -8.57 4.93 -15.57
C ARG A 68 -7.54 5.63 -16.47
N LYS A 69 -6.29 5.18 -16.48
CA LYS A 69 -5.28 5.56 -17.48
C LYS A 69 -5.12 4.44 -18.52
N PRO A 70 -6.02 4.29 -19.51
CA PRO A 70 -5.83 3.32 -20.59
C PRO A 70 -4.79 3.76 -21.63
N ASP A 71 -4.08 4.90 -21.47
CA ASP A 71 -3.25 5.47 -22.54
C ASP A 71 -1.87 5.93 -22.04
N ALA A 72 -0.92 5.00 -22.05
CA ALA A 72 0.52 5.27 -22.16
C ALA A 72 1.30 4.01 -22.61
N SER A 73 0.74 3.20 -23.52
CA SER A 73 1.48 2.23 -24.34
C SER A 73 0.51 1.47 -25.26
N ALA A 74 0.29 2.01 -26.46
CA ALA A 74 0.02 1.25 -27.68
C ALA A 74 0.43 2.09 -28.89
#